data_AF-A0A1X0SEY1-F1
#
_entry.id   AF-A0A1X0SEY1-F1
#
_cell.length_a   1.000
_cell.length_b   1.000
_cell.length_c   1.000
_cell.angle_alpha   90.00
_cell.angle_beta   90.00
_cell.angle_gamma   90.00
#
_symmetry.space_group_name_H-M   'P 1'
#
loop_
_entity.id
_entity.type
_entity.pdbx_description
1 polymer ?
#
loop_
_entity_poly.entity_id
_entity_poly.type
_entity_poly.pdbx_seq_one_letter_code
_entity_poly.pdbx_strand_id
1 'polypeptide(L)'
;MNEQEKRRVEESLLHKIDHRPTPEELVQHNILKADPTEIAPALQKSQFELERSMIHDSLENKLHERPDRTKLVEQGILEKQLDELEKKRIEESLLHKIDHRPTPEELIQHNILKVASE
;
A
#
# COMPACT_ATOMS: atom_id res chain seq x y z
N MET A 1 25.08 36.33 -38.82
CA MET A 1 24.85 36.40 -37.38
C MET A 1 25.63 37.58 -36.86
N ASN A 2 24.92 38.57 -36.36
CA ASN A 2 25.48 39.87 -36.03
C ASN A 2 26.06 39.80 -34.61
N GLU A 3 27.07 40.62 -34.29
CA GLU A 3 27.74 40.56 -32.98
C GLU A 3 26.80 40.87 -31.80
N GLN A 4 25.75 41.68 -32.03
CA GLN A 4 24.67 41.89 -31.06
C GLN A 4 23.78 40.65 -30.87
N GLU A 5 23.49 39.90 -31.93
CA GLU A 5 22.72 38.66 -31.82
C GLU A 5 23.51 37.60 -31.05
N LYS A 6 24.83 37.52 -31.29
CA LYS A 6 25.72 36.63 -30.54
C LYS A 6 25.68 36.93 -29.04
N ARG A 7 25.77 38.21 -28.65
CA ARG A 7 25.68 38.64 -27.24
C ARG A 7 24.34 38.29 -26.59
N ARG A 8 23.22 38.53 -27.30
CA ARG A 8 21.89 38.16 -26.80
C ARG A 8 21.74 36.64 -26.58
N VAL A 9 22.29 35.84 -27.48
CA VAL A 9 22.29 34.38 -27.34
C VAL A 9 23.15 33.95 -26.15
N GLU A 10 24.31 34.56 -25.98
CA GLU A 10 25.22 34.28 -24.85
C GLU A 10 24.58 34.59 -23.50
N GLU A 11 23.95 35.77 -23.34
CA GLU A 11 23.22 36.14 -22.14
C GLU A 11 22.06 35.17 -21.84
N SER A 12 21.29 34.78 -22.88
CA SER A 12 20.19 33.82 -22.72
C SER A 12 20.67 32.43 -22.32
N LEU A 13 21.80 31.96 -22.87
CA LEU A 13 22.38 30.67 -22.54
C LEU A 13 22.90 30.64 -21.11
N LEU A 14 23.61 31.68 -20.67
CA LEU A 14 24.11 31.79 -19.31
C LEU A 14 22.97 31.68 -18.30
N HIS A 15 21.90 32.46 -18.52
CA HIS A 15 20.71 32.40 -17.67
C HIS A 15 20.09 31.00 -17.60
N LYS A 16 20.03 30.27 -18.72
CA LYS A 16 19.48 28.90 -18.76
C LYS A 16 20.39 27.87 -18.10
N ILE A 17 21.70 28.05 -18.17
CA ILE A 17 22.68 27.16 -17.53
C ILE A 17 22.64 27.35 -16.01
N ASP A 18 22.54 28.60 -15.54
CA ASP A 18 22.45 28.93 -14.11
C ASP A 18 21.21 28.32 -13.43
N HIS A 19 20.10 28.21 -14.16
CA HIS A 19 18.84 27.65 -13.67
C HIS A 19 18.61 26.21 -14.14
N ARG A 20 19.66 25.52 -14.61
CA ARG A 20 19.55 24.16 -15.09
C ARG A 20 19.29 23.23 -13.89
N PRO A 21 18.25 22.37 -13.94
CA PRO A 21 18.04 21.34 -12.94
C PRO A 21 19.23 20.38 -12.85
N THR A 22 19.47 19.90 -11.64
CA THR A 22 20.46 18.87 -11.36
C THR A 22 20.07 17.53 -12.01
N PRO A 23 21.03 16.66 -12.36
CA PRO A 23 20.73 15.32 -12.87
C PRO A 23 19.79 14.53 -11.95
N GLU A 24 19.97 14.65 -10.64
CA GLU A 24 19.19 13.97 -9.62
C GLU A 24 17.73 14.41 -9.64
N GLU A 25 17.47 15.72 -9.76
CA GLU A 25 16.10 16.25 -9.95
C GLU A 25 15.45 15.70 -11.21
N LEU A 26 16.19 15.61 -12.32
CA LEU A 26 15.67 15.07 -13.57
C LEU A 26 15.34 13.57 -13.47
N VAL A 27 16.11 12.80 -12.69
CA VAL A 27 15.82 11.39 -12.38
C VAL A 27 14.57 11.29 -11.51
N GLN A 28 14.46 12.10 -10.45
CA GLN A 28 13.27 12.13 -9.59
C GLN A 28 11.99 12.47 -10.37
N HIS A 29 12.10 13.40 -11.33
CA HIS A 29 11.00 13.76 -12.23
C HIS A 29 10.79 12.77 -13.40
N ASN A 30 11.50 11.63 -13.41
CA ASN A 30 11.41 10.60 -14.45
C ASN A 30 11.75 11.07 -15.89
N ILE A 31 12.45 12.21 -16.01
CA ILE A 31 12.95 12.75 -17.27
C ILE A 31 14.21 11.98 -17.68
N LEU A 32 15.19 11.86 -16.77
CA LEU A 32 16.27 10.90 -16.90
C LEU A 32 15.84 9.56 -16.28
N LYS A 33 16.15 8.44 -16.93
CA LYS A 33 15.69 7.10 -16.49
C LYS A 33 16.58 6.45 -15.46
N ALA A 34 17.86 6.80 -15.46
CA ALA A 34 18.85 6.31 -14.53
C ALA A 34 19.94 7.36 -14.39
N ASP A 35 20.78 7.20 -13.37
CA ASP A 35 21.98 8.01 -13.25
C ASP A 35 22.88 7.76 -14.47
N PRO A 36 23.33 8.83 -15.18
CA PRO A 36 24.10 8.71 -16.41
C PRO A 36 25.42 7.93 -16.26
N THR A 37 25.89 7.76 -15.03
CA THR A 37 27.14 7.08 -14.66
C THR A 37 26.95 5.59 -14.37
N GLU A 38 25.73 5.13 -14.08
CA GLU A 38 25.47 3.74 -13.70
C GLU A 38 25.25 2.83 -14.92
N ILE A 39 24.47 3.30 -15.90
CA ILE A 39 24.12 2.51 -17.09
C ILE A 39 24.53 3.24 -18.36
N ALA A 40 25.25 2.52 -19.24
CA ALA A 40 25.61 3.03 -20.55
C ALA A 40 24.36 3.45 -21.34
N PRO A 41 24.36 4.62 -22.02
CA PRO A 41 23.18 5.13 -22.74
C PRO A 41 22.54 4.15 -23.74
N ALA A 42 23.36 3.31 -24.38
CA ALA A 42 22.89 2.31 -25.34
C ALA A 42 22.09 1.15 -24.69
N LEU A 43 22.27 0.89 -23.39
CA LEU A 43 21.64 -0.22 -22.66
C LEU A 43 20.39 0.19 -21.88
N GLN A 44 20.14 1.48 -21.70
CA GLN A 44 19.00 1.96 -20.90
C GLN A 44 17.65 1.44 -21.44
N LYS A 45 17.52 1.33 -22.76
CA LYS A 45 16.30 0.80 -23.40
C LYS A 45 16.08 -0.67 -23.05
N SER A 46 17.09 -1.52 -23.21
CA SER A 46 16.96 -2.96 -22.95
C SER A 46 16.78 -3.24 -21.45
N GLN A 47 17.43 -2.47 -20.59
CA GLN A 47 17.20 -2.52 -19.14
C GLN A 47 15.74 -2.25 -18.79
N PHE A 48 15.16 -1.16 -19.33
CA PHE A 48 13.76 -0.81 -19.10
C PHE A 48 12.79 -1.88 -19.63
N GLU A 49 13.05 -2.43 -20.81
CA GLU A 49 12.23 -3.50 -21.38
C GLU A 49 12.25 -4.76 -20.51
N LEU A 50 13.43 -5.12 -19.99
CA LEU A 50 13.60 -6.25 -19.07
C LEU A 50 12.86 -6.00 -17.76
N GLU A 51 13.06 -4.85 -17.12
CA GLU A 51 12.38 -4.48 -15.89
C GLU A 51 10.86 -4.52 -16.06
N ARG A 52 10.36 -3.97 -17.17
CA ARG A 52 8.94 -3.99 -17.50
C ARG A 52 8.41 -5.42 -17.65
N SER A 53 9.16 -6.31 -18.32
CA SER A 53 8.77 -7.71 -18.45
C SER A 53 8.75 -8.42 -17.10
N MET A 54 9.75 -8.19 -16.25
CA MET A 54 9.79 -8.78 -14.90
C MET A 54 8.63 -8.32 -14.03
N ILE A 55 8.28 -7.02 -14.08
CA ILE A 55 7.12 -6.47 -13.36
C ILE A 55 5.83 -7.08 -13.91
N HIS A 56 5.70 -7.20 -15.23
CA HIS A 56 4.54 -7.81 -15.86
C HIS A 56 4.34 -9.25 -15.37
N ASP A 57 5.37 -10.08 -15.43
CA ASP A 57 5.29 -11.48 -15.03
C ASP A 57 5.02 -11.63 -13.53
N SER A 58 5.65 -10.78 -12.70
CA SER A 58 5.36 -10.76 -11.26
C SER A 58 3.92 -10.33 -10.96
N LEU A 59 3.39 -9.35 -11.70
CA LEU A 59 2.02 -8.89 -11.53
C LEU A 59 1.04 -9.97 -11.96
N GLU A 60 1.29 -10.61 -13.10
CA GLU A 60 0.48 -11.70 -13.62
C GLU A 60 0.36 -12.83 -12.60
N ASN A 61 1.48 -13.26 -12.00
CA ASN A 61 1.47 -14.28 -10.95
C ASN A 61 0.65 -13.84 -9.72
N LYS A 62 0.82 -12.59 -9.26
CA LYS A 62 0.06 -12.05 -8.12
C LYS A 62 -1.43 -11.92 -8.40
N LEU A 63 -1.81 -11.66 -9.65
CA LEU A 63 -3.21 -11.60 -10.07
C LEU A 63 -3.85 -12.99 -10.10
N HIS A 64 -3.11 -14.00 -10.56
CA HIS A 64 -3.56 -15.40 -10.51
C HIS A 64 -3.77 -15.89 -9.08
N GLU A 65 -2.88 -15.52 -8.15
CA GLU A 65 -2.94 -15.92 -6.74
C GLU A 65 -3.83 -14.98 -5.89
N ARG A 66 -4.52 -14.03 -6.50
CA ARG A 66 -5.27 -12.99 -5.78
C ARG A 66 -6.36 -13.63 -4.89
N PRO A 67 -6.30 -13.44 -3.56
CA PRO A 67 -7.31 -14.00 -2.66
C PRO A 67 -8.69 -13.35 -2.85
N ASP A 68 -9.74 -14.17 -2.72
CA ASP A 68 -11.11 -13.69 -2.68
C ASP A 68 -11.38 -12.87 -1.41
N ARG A 69 -12.38 -11.98 -1.51
CA ARG A 69 -12.83 -11.16 -0.36
C ARG A 69 -13.16 -12.01 0.86
N THR A 70 -13.81 -13.16 0.68
CA THR A 70 -14.16 -14.07 1.78
C THR A 70 -12.93 -14.54 2.54
N LYS A 71 -11.87 -14.96 1.83
CA LYS A 71 -10.61 -15.38 2.46
C LYS A 71 -9.95 -14.23 3.22
N LEU A 72 -10.02 -13.01 2.67
CA LEU A 72 -9.50 -11.82 3.35
C LEU A 72 -10.29 -11.47 4.63
N VAL A 73 -11.61 -11.69 4.65
CA VAL A 73 -12.43 -11.52 5.86
C VAL A 73 -12.11 -12.58 6.91
N GLU A 74 -11.94 -13.83 6.50
CA GLU A 74 -11.54 -14.93 7.40
C GLU A 74 -10.17 -14.71 8.03
N GLN A 75 -9.23 -14.14 7.27
CA GLN A 75 -7.91 -13.76 7.77
C GLN A 75 -7.92 -12.46 8.61
N GLY A 76 -9.07 -11.80 8.75
CA GLY A 76 -9.20 -10.53 9.50
C GLY A 76 -8.56 -9.32 8.82
N ILE A 77 -8.21 -9.41 7.53
CA ILE A 77 -7.66 -8.30 6.73
C ILE A 77 -8.78 -7.34 6.31
N LEU A 78 -9.94 -7.89 5.94
CA LEU A 78 -11.14 -7.12 5.63
C LEU A 78 -12.18 -7.30 6.73
N GLU A 79 -12.89 -6.23 7.06
CA GLU A 79 -14.06 -6.34 7.94
C GLU A 79 -15.22 -7.03 7.22
N LYS A 80 -15.95 -7.87 7.95
CA LYS A 80 -17.20 -8.42 7.46
C LYS A 80 -18.21 -7.28 7.30
N GLN A 81 -18.75 -7.13 6.11
CA GLN A 81 -19.85 -6.20 5.85
C GLN A 81 -21.12 -6.78 6.48
N LEU A 82 -21.39 -6.35 7.72
CA LEU A 82 -22.64 -6.60 8.42
C LEU A 82 -23.52 -5.37 8.26
N ASP A 83 -24.78 -5.58 7.87
CA ASP A 83 -25.74 -4.49 7.79
C ASP A 83 -26.04 -3.95 9.20
N GLU A 84 -26.43 -2.68 9.31
CA GLU A 84 -26.73 -2.05 10.61
C GLU A 84 -27.79 -2.82 11.41
N LEU A 85 -28.77 -3.41 10.71
CA LEU A 85 -29.80 -4.23 11.32
C LEU A 85 -29.24 -5.51 11.94
N GLU A 86 -28.28 -6.16 11.27
CA GLU A 86 -27.64 -7.36 11.80
C GLU A 86 -26.79 -7.05 13.03
N LYS A 87 -26.07 -5.91 13.00
CA LYS A 87 -25.29 -5.45 14.15
C LYS A 87 -26.20 -5.20 15.37
N LYS A 88 -27.31 -4.48 15.19
CA LYS A 88 -28.31 -4.24 16.26
C LYS A 88 -28.89 -5.54 16.80
N ARG A 89 -29.26 -6.48 15.92
CA ARG A 89 -29.79 -7.79 16.35
C ARG A 89 -28.75 -8.57 17.18
N ILE A 90 -27.49 -8.54 16.77
CA ILE A 90 -26.40 -9.18 17.53
C ILE A 90 -26.23 -8.49 18.89
N GLU A 91 -26.23 -7.16 18.91
CA GLU A 91 -26.13 -6.34 20.12
C GLU A 91 -27.25 -6.65 21.12
N GLU A 92 -28.51 -6.62 20.69
CA GLU A 92 -29.68 -6.97 21.51
C GLU A 92 -29.59 -8.41 22.05
N SER A 93 -29.17 -9.36 21.21
CA SER A 93 -29.00 -10.76 21.62
C SER A 93 -27.90 -10.93 22.66
N LEU A 94 -26.79 -10.19 22.53
CA LEU A 94 -25.70 -10.23 23.50
C LEU A 94 -26.13 -9.59 24.83
N LEU A 95 -26.84 -8.47 24.79
CA LEU A 95 -27.36 -7.81 25.99
C LEU A 95 -28.23 -8.76 26.82
N HIS A 96 -29.21 -9.42 26.18
CA HIS A 96 -30.07 -10.39 26.86
C HIS A 96 -29.27 -11.55 27.50
N LYS A 97 -28.24 -12.07 26.81
CA LYS A 97 -27.38 -13.15 27.34
C LYS A 97 -26.53 -12.70 28.53
N ILE A 98 -26.16 -11.43 28.57
CA ILE A 98 -25.39 -10.85 29.68
C ILE A 98 -26.30 -10.58 30.89
N ASP A 99 -27.51 -10.08 30.67
CA ASP A 99 -28.48 -9.80 31.73
C ASP A 99 -28.88 -11.06 32.52
N HIS A 100 -28.97 -12.19 31.84
CA HIS A 100 -29.31 -13.49 32.42
C HIS A 100 -28.08 -14.36 32.66
N ARG A 101 -26.91 -13.73 32.88
CA ARG A 101 -25.69 -14.48 33.14
C ARG A 101 -25.80 -15.16 34.50
N PRO A 102 -25.60 -16.49 34.58
CA PRO A 102 -25.71 -17.20 35.85
C PRO A 102 -24.64 -16.74 36.83
N THR A 103 -25.01 -16.71 38.10
CA THR A 103 -24.08 -16.33 39.17
C THR A 103 -23.07 -17.44 39.43
N PRO A 104 -21.90 -17.13 40.04
CA PRO A 104 -20.94 -18.15 40.43
C PRO A 104 -21.56 -19.23 41.34
N GLU A 105 -22.50 -18.86 42.19
CA GLU A 105 -23.22 -19.75 43.09
C GLU A 105 -24.11 -20.75 42.34
N GLU A 106 -24.87 -20.28 41.35
CA GLU A 106 -25.69 -21.13 40.48
C GLU A 106 -24.83 -22.13 39.69
N LEU A 107 -23.67 -21.68 39.19
CA LEU A 107 -22.73 -22.56 38.49
C LEU A 107 -22.11 -23.62 39.41
N ILE A 108 -21.87 -23.30 40.68
CA ILE A 108 -21.45 -24.28 41.70
C ILE A 108 -22.55 -25.31 41.93
N GLN A 109 -23.81 -24.86 42.09
CA GLN A 109 -24.95 -25.74 42.30
C GLN A 109 -25.16 -26.72 41.14
N HIS A 110 -24.92 -26.27 39.91
CA HIS A 110 -24.96 -27.12 38.72
C HIS A 110 -23.68 -27.96 38.50
N ASN A 111 -22.79 -28.02 39.50
CA ASN A 111 -21.52 -28.75 39.46
C ASN A 111 -20.59 -28.35 38.29
N ILE A 112 -20.71 -27.13 37.79
CA ILE A 112 -19.85 -26.58 36.74
C ILE A 112 -18.58 -25.98 37.37
N LEU A 113 -18.74 -25.26 38.49
CA LEU A 113 -17.64 -24.72 39.27
C LEU A 113 -17.46 -25.51 40.57
N LYS A 114 -16.21 -25.65 41.03
CA LYS A 114 -15.92 -26.21 42.36
C LYS A 114 -15.88 -25.08 43.38
N VAL A 115 -16.45 -25.34 44.56
CA VAL A 115 -16.19 -24.49 45.72
C VAL A 115 -14.71 -24.61 46.03
N ALA A 116 -14.01 -23.47 46.11
CA ALA A 116 -12.62 -23.46 46.55
C ALA A 116 -12.56 -24.14 47.92
N SER A 117 -11.89 -25.29 47.96
CA SER A 117 -11.58 -25.98 49.20
C SER A 117 -10.46 -25.17 49.86
N GLU A 118 -10.70 -24.60 51.03
CA GLU A 118 -9.63 -24.17 51.94
C GLU A 118 -8.85 -25.39 52.47
#